data_AF-A0A550CYH8-F1
#
_entry.id   AF-A0A550CYH8-F1
#
_cell.length_a   1.000
_cell.length_b   1.000
_cell.length_c   1.000
_cell.angle_alpha   90.00
_cell.angle_beta   90.00
_cell.angle_gamma   90.00
#
_symmetry.space_group_name_H-M   'P 1'
#
loop_
_entity.id
_entity.type
_entity.pdbx_description
1 polymer ?
#
loop_
_entity_poly.entity_id
_entity_poly.type
_entity_poly.pdbx_seq_one_letter_code
_entity_poly.pdbx_strand_id
1 'polypeptide(L)'
;MYNAPRFFGQNKANDNVILVYLSPSSPPPVSVPFELQEYVSKDAWASRITTITRTASGFSRPLFEKIWAAFSFLLLMIVPMAISSVLNATLRDPENLDWRFRAREISLGIFFGLMFLVTMPMVIWKAIGQRHLNRTILRWTQQDNQSQIPSGGRATWSARLPRMFSDQIVVSITVPQGAFPSLFHPDAYLPSYVRGPIDAQAAFYNPYAEKAGQGMAPMSTLGSVPLYDERSPPSYGDEKHQFVDFKRSSKDSLNSIRSSDTRVQRKNSRS
;
A
#
# COMPACT_ATOMS: atom_id res chain seq x y z
N MET A 1 -4.12 -20.56 10.17
CA MET A 1 -4.84 -20.30 8.91
C MET A 1 -3.92 -19.49 7.99
N TYR A 2 -3.39 -20.10 6.93
CA TYR A 2 -2.59 -19.39 5.93
C TYR A 2 -3.55 -18.76 4.93
N ASN A 3 -3.66 -17.43 4.95
CA ASN A 3 -4.38 -16.72 3.89
C ASN A 3 -3.56 -16.84 2.61
N ALA A 4 -4.18 -17.33 1.54
CA ALA A 4 -3.54 -17.37 0.23
C ALA A 4 -3.05 -15.96 -0.16
N PRO A 5 -1.82 -15.82 -0.66
CA PRO A 5 -1.26 -14.52 -1.03
C PRO A 5 -2.13 -13.87 -2.12
N ARG A 6 -2.63 -12.68 -1.83
CA ARG A 6 -3.39 -11.86 -2.78
C ARG A 6 -2.40 -11.12 -3.66
N PHE A 7 -2.20 -11.58 -4.89
CA PHE A 7 -1.20 -11.02 -5.80
C PHE A 7 -1.70 -9.79 -6.58
N PHE A 8 -3.00 -9.57 -6.71
CA PHE A 8 -3.56 -8.55 -7.58
C PHE A 8 -4.65 -7.74 -6.88
N GLY A 9 -4.70 -6.44 -7.15
CA GLY A 9 -5.78 -5.54 -6.74
C GLY A 9 -5.96 -4.40 -7.73
N GLN A 10 -7.21 -4.02 -7.98
CA GLN A 10 -7.54 -2.81 -8.74
C GLN A 10 -7.62 -1.60 -7.80
N ASN A 11 -7.07 -0.47 -8.25
CA ASN A 11 -7.19 0.77 -7.51
C ASN A 11 -8.50 1.48 -7.88
N LYS A 12 -9.48 1.52 -6.97
CA LYS A 12 -10.80 2.16 -7.17
C LYS A 12 -10.74 3.63 -7.60
N ALA A 13 -9.61 4.30 -7.39
CA ALA A 13 -9.44 5.71 -7.77
C ALA A 13 -9.00 5.89 -9.23
N ASN A 14 -8.38 4.87 -9.85
CA ASN A 14 -7.85 4.94 -11.20
C ASN A 14 -8.03 3.59 -11.88
N ASP A 15 -9.06 3.47 -12.72
CA ASP A 15 -9.36 2.24 -13.47
C ASP A 15 -8.16 1.76 -14.31
N ASN A 16 -7.28 2.69 -14.69
CA ASN A 16 -6.10 2.43 -15.52
C ASN A 16 -4.90 1.76 -14.81
N VAL A 17 -4.97 1.51 -13.49
CA VAL A 17 -3.81 1.06 -12.70
C VAL A 17 -4.04 -0.30 -12.08
N ILE A 18 -3.19 -1.26 -12.46
CA ILE A 18 -3.15 -2.61 -11.92
C ILE A 18 -2.10 -2.64 -10.80
N LEU A 19 -2.51 -3.01 -9.60
CA LEU A 19 -1.60 -3.21 -8.46
C LEU A 19 -1.28 -4.69 -8.32
N VAL A 20 0.01 -5.01 -8.33
CA VAL A 20 0.54 -6.33 -8.09
C VAL A 20 1.25 -6.30 -6.75
N TYR A 21 0.79 -7.12 -5.82
CA TYR A 21 1.39 -7.28 -4.51
C TYR A 21 2.31 -8.50 -4.53
N LEU A 22 3.59 -8.26 -4.25
CA LEU A 22 4.60 -9.31 -4.19
C LEU A 22 5.15 -9.39 -2.76
N SER A 23 5.50 -10.59 -2.32
CA SER A 23 6.23 -10.82 -1.07
C SER A 23 7.52 -11.57 -1.39
N PRO A 24 8.68 -11.20 -0.80
CA PRO A 24 9.92 -11.96 -0.90
C PRO A 24 9.78 -13.43 -0.48
N SER A 25 8.87 -13.72 0.45
CA SER A 25 8.60 -15.06 0.96
C SER A 25 7.65 -15.90 0.09
N SER A 26 6.93 -15.28 -0.85
CA SER A 26 6.00 -15.97 -1.73
C SER A 26 6.60 -16.18 -3.12
N PRO A 27 6.33 -17.31 -3.79
CA PRO A 27 6.71 -17.46 -5.19
C PRO A 27 6.07 -16.36 -6.04
N PRO A 28 6.78 -15.81 -7.05
CA PRO A 28 6.24 -14.77 -7.92
C PRO A 28 5.08 -15.32 -8.77
N PRO A 29 4.05 -14.50 -9.04
CA PRO A 29 2.93 -14.91 -9.89
C PRO A 29 3.41 -15.16 -11.33
N VAL A 30 3.16 -16.36 -11.83
CA VAL A 30 3.58 -16.81 -13.17
C VAL A 30 2.57 -16.36 -14.25
N SER A 31 1.31 -16.13 -13.89
CA SER A 31 0.28 -15.66 -14.81
C SER A 31 0.34 -14.16 -15.02
N VAL A 32 0.26 -13.73 -16.29
CA VAL A 32 0.07 -12.33 -16.67
C VAL A 32 -1.40 -11.96 -16.50
N PRO A 33 -1.70 -10.84 -15.81
CA PRO A 33 -3.04 -10.25 -15.80
C PRO A 33 -3.60 -10.10 -17.20
N PHE A 34 -4.89 -10.37 -17.40
CA PHE A 34 -5.51 -10.38 -18.72
C PHE A 34 -5.29 -9.04 -19.46
N GLU A 35 -5.44 -7.92 -18.76
CA GLU A 35 -5.27 -6.56 -19.28
C GLU A 35 -3.86 -6.28 -19.82
N LEU A 36 -2.87 -7.04 -19.34
CA LEU A 36 -1.47 -6.86 -19.69
C LEU A 36 -1.00 -7.84 -20.76
N GLN A 37 -1.80 -8.82 -21.14
CA GLN A 37 -1.39 -9.85 -22.11
C GLN A 37 -1.10 -9.27 -23.49
N GLU A 38 -1.79 -8.18 -23.88
CA GLU A 38 -1.54 -7.48 -25.15
C GLU A 38 -0.25 -6.64 -25.12
N TYR A 39 0.12 -6.11 -23.94
CA TYR A 39 1.24 -5.19 -23.79
C TYR A 39 2.55 -5.85 -23.38
N VAL A 40 2.47 -7.01 -22.70
CA VAL A 40 3.61 -7.65 -22.04
C VAL A 40 3.57 -9.15 -22.31
N SER A 41 4.63 -9.68 -22.94
CA SER A 41 4.76 -11.13 -23.15
C SER A 41 4.92 -11.88 -21.83
N LYS A 42 4.50 -13.15 -21.80
CA LYS A 42 4.59 -14.02 -20.61
C LYS A 42 6.03 -14.14 -20.08
N ASP A 43 7.01 -14.22 -20.97
CA ASP A 43 8.43 -14.31 -20.61
C ASP A 43 8.96 -12.99 -20.03
N ALA A 44 8.58 -11.86 -20.63
CA ALA A 44 8.95 -10.53 -20.12
C ALA A 44 8.34 -10.31 -18.73
N TRP A 45 7.10 -10.72 -18.51
CA TRP A 45 6.46 -10.66 -17.19
C TRP A 45 7.23 -11.47 -16.15
N ALA A 46 7.47 -12.76 -16.40
CA ALA A 46 8.16 -13.63 -15.46
C ALA A 46 9.56 -13.09 -15.12
N SER A 47 10.31 -12.62 -16.11
CA SER A 47 11.63 -12.01 -15.95
C SER A 47 11.60 -10.71 -15.14
N ARG A 48 10.63 -9.81 -15.39
CA ARG A 48 10.48 -8.54 -14.67
C ARG A 48 10.10 -8.77 -13.22
N ILE A 49 9.09 -9.60 -12.96
CA ILE A 49 8.59 -9.86 -11.60
C ILE A 49 9.66 -10.54 -10.75
N THR A 50 10.39 -11.51 -11.29
CA THR A 50 11.51 -12.16 -10.57
C THR A 50 12.63 -11.16 -10.29
N THR A 51 12.97 -10.31 -11.25
CA THR A 51 13.99 -9.27 -11.06
C THR A 51 13.56 -8.25 -9.99
N ILE A 52 12.33 -7.73 -10.05
CA ILE A 52 11.78 -6.82 -9.04
C ILE A 52 11.82 -7.47 -7.66
N THR A 53 11.35 -8.71 -7.56
CA THR A 53 11.28 -9.44 -6.28
C THR A 53 12.68 -9.65 -5.70
N ARG A 54 13.65 -10.07 -6.52
CA ARG A 54 15.05 -10.28 -6.11
C ARG A 54 15.74 -8.99 -5.71
N THR A 55 15.54 -7.91 -6.47
CA THR A 55 16.07 -6.60 -6.11
C THR A 55 15.46 -6.11 -4.80
N ALA A 56 14.14 -6.21 -4.66
CA ALA A 56 13.44 -5.73 -3.47
C ALA A 56 13.77 -6.55 -2.22
N SER A 57 13.93 -7.87 -2.32
CA SER A 57 14.33 -8.74 -1.20
C SER A 57 15.75 -8.44 -0.71
N GLY A 58 16.64 -7.98 -1.58
CA GLY A 58 17.98 -7.53 -1.18
C GLY A 58 17.96 -6.32 -0.23
N PHE A 59 16.96 -5.44 -0.37
CA PHE A 59 16.82 -4.20 0.41
C PHE A 59 15.70 -4.25 1.47
N SER A 60 14.99 -5.35 1.60
CA SER A 60 13.97 -5.58 2.63
C SER A 60 14.44 -6.67 3.59
N ARG A 61 14.88 -6.27 4.78
CA ARG A 61 15.29 -7.20 5.84
C ARG A 61 14.51 -6.89 7.11
N PRO A 62 13.23 -7.29 7.20
CA PRO A 62 12.34 -6.84 8.28
C PRO A 62 12.85 -7.17 9.68
N LEU A 63 13.59 -8.27 9.85
CA LEU A 63 14.26 -8.59 11.13
C LEU A 63 15.36 -7.61 11.48
N PHE A 64 16.22 -7.27 10.52
CA PHE A 64 17.26 -6.26 10.72
C PHE A 64 16.66 -4.90 11.03
N GLU A 65 15.58 -4.51 10.34
CA GLU A 65 14.87 -3.25 10.61
C GLU A 65 14.33 -3.19 12.03
N LYS A 66 13.74 -4.29 12.52
CA LYS A 66 13.22 -4.39 13.89
C LYS A 66 14.33 -4.31 14.93
N ILE A 67 15.43 -5.05 14.74
CA ILE A 67 16.58 -5.04 15.65
C ILE A 67 17.21 -3.65 15.68
N TRP A 68 17.43 -3.06 14.50
CA TRP A 68 17.98 -1.71 14.39
C TRP A 68 17.08 -0.69 15.08
N ALA A 69 15.76 -0.73 14.83
CA ALA A 69 14.81 0.19 15.47
C ALA A 69 14.77 0.04 17.00
N ALA A 70 14.81 -1.19 17.52
CA ALA A 70 14.86 -1.45 18.96
C ALA A 70 16.15 -0.90 19.58
N PHE A 71 17.29 -1.17 18.95
CA PHE A 71 18.58 -0.64 19.39
C PHE A 71 18.63 0.89 19.34
N SER A 72 18.09 1.47 18.26
CA SER A 72 17.96 2.92 18.06
C SER A 72 17.14 3.57 19.17
N PHE A 73 16.03 2.94 19.53
CA PHE A 73 15.15 3.41 20.60
C PHE A 73 15.85 3.37 21.97
N LEU A 74 16.58 2.28 22.27
CA LEU A 74 17.35 2.17 23.51
C LEU A 74 18.44 3.23 23.59
N LEU A 75 19.19 3.47 22.50
CA LEU A 75 20.20 4.52 22.45
C LEU A 75 19.60 5.91 22.67
N LEU A 76 18.46 6.20 22.05
CA LEU A 76 17.76 7.48 22.19
C LEU A 76 17.21 7.72 23.60
N MET A 77 17.03 6.67 24.41
CA MET A 77 16.63 6.81 25.82
C MET A 77 17.84 6.92 26.74
N ILE A 78 18.80 5.99 26.63
CA ILE A 78 19.91 5.85 27.58
C ILE A 78 20.90 7.02 27.44
N VAL A 79 21.25 7.40 26.21
CA VAL A 79 22.30 8.41 25.95
C VAL A 79 21.88 9.79 26.47
N PRO A 80 20.68 10.34 26.18
CA PRO A 80 20.29 11.63 26.73
C PRO A 80 20.19 11.64 28.26
N MET A 81 19.74 10.54 28.88
CA MET A 81 19.70 10.42 30.34
C MET A 81 21.11 10.50 30.95
N ALA A 82 22.06 9.74 30.39
CA ALA A 82 23.45 9.76 30.84
C ALA A 82 24.09 11.15 30.64
N ILE A 83 23.89 11.75 29.46
CA ILE A 83 24.43 13.08 29.15
C ILE A 83 23.82 14.16 30.05
N SER A 84 22.52 14.11 30.31
CA SER A 84 21.87 15.06 31.23
C SER A 84 22.42 14.90 32.65
N SER A 85 22.62 13.67 33.13
CA SER A 85 23.24 13.42 34.44
C SER A 85 24.65 14.01 34.53
N VAL A 86 25.46 13.84 33.49
CA VAL A 86 26.83 14.38 33.45
C VAL A 86 26.81 15.89 33.35
N LEU A 87 26.01 16.49 32.46
CA LEU A 87 25.88 17.94 32.33
C LEU A 87 25.41 18.59 33.64
N ASN A 88 24.45 17.95 34.33
CA ASN A 88 23.98 18.43 35.64
C ASN A 88 25.03 18.27 36.74
N ALA A 89 26.00 17.37 36.60
CA ALA A 89 27.10 17.24 37.57
C ALA A 89 28.21 18.25 37.29
N THR A 90 28.49 18.55 36.02
CA THR A 90 29.61 19.42 35.61
C THR A 90 29.26 20.91 35.55
N LEU A 91 28.05 21.26 35.11
CA LEU A 91 27.61 22.65 34.96
C LEU A 91 26.81 23.17 36.16
N ARG A 92 26.81 22.43 37.27
CA ARG A 92 26.06 22.81 38.47
C ARG A 92 26.69 24.02 39.12
N ASP A 93 26.08 25.17 38.91
CA ASP A 93 26.42 26.39 39.60
C ASP A 93 25.27 26.80 40.54
N PRO A 94 25.46 26.78 41.86
CA PRO A 94 24.39 27.13 42.79
C PRO A 94 23.93 28.59 42.66
N GLU A 95 24.74 29.49 42.10
CA GLU A 95 24.43 30.92 42.04
C GLU A 95 23.69 31.32 40.74
N ASN A 96 23.84 30.56 39.65
CA ASN A 96 23.31 30.92 38.34
C ASN A 96 22.08 30.10 37.92
N LEU A 97 20.85 30.59 38.14
CA LEU A 97 19.62 29.89 37.70
C LEU A 97 19.59 29.49 36.21
N ASP A 98 20.34 30.19 35.36
CA ASP A 98 20.44 29.94 33.91
C ASP A 98 21.13 28.63 33.53
N TRP A 99 21.93 28.02 34.41
CA TRP A 99 22.69 26.80 34.06
C TRP A 99 21.78 25.64 33.65
N ARG A 100 20.56 25.57 34.23
CA ARG A 100 19.56 24.55 33.92
C ARG A 100 19.03 24.69 32.50
N PHE A 101 18.84 25.91 32.02
CA PHE A 101 18.37 26.16 30.66
C PHE A 101 19.45 25.82 29.64
N ARG A 102 20.70 26.25 29.89
CA ARG A 102 21.85 25.93 29.04
C ARG A 102 22.09 24.43 28.92
N ALA A 103 22.02 23.69 30.04
CA ALA A 103 22.16 22.24 30.04
C ALA A 103 21.06 21.55 29.21
N ARG A 104 19.82 22.05 29.28
CA ARG A 104 18.69 21.52 28.49
C ARG A 104 18.86 21.76 27.00
N GLU A 105 19.27 22.96 26.59
CA GLU A 105 19.51 23.29 25.18
C GLU A 105 20.58 22.40 24.55
N ILE A 106 21.71 22.21 25.25
CA ILE A 106 22.79 21.32 24.81
C ILE A 106 22.28 19.87 24.70
N SER A 107 21.54 19.39 25.71
CA SER A 107 20.99 18.03 25.69
C SER A 107 20.01 17.80 24.54
N LEU A 108 19.22 18.82 24.18
CA LEU A 108 18.28 18.78 23.07
C LEU A 108 19.01 18.75 21.72
N GLY A 109 20.08 19.54 21.57
CA GLY A 109 20.94 19.48 20.38
C GLY A 109 21.56 18.10 20.17
N ILE A 110 22.08 17.49 21.25
CA ILE A 110 22.65 16.15 21.19
C ILE A 110 21.58 15.09 20.90
N PHE A 111 20.39 15.23 21.47
CA PHE A 111 19.26 14.33 21.18
C PHE A 111 18.92 14.30 19.69
N PHE A 112 18.75 15.46 19.05
CA PHE A 112 18.48 15.52 17.60
C PHE A 112 19.66 15.02 16.78
N GLY A 113 20.89 15.36 17.16
CA GLY A 113 22.10 14.84 16.51
C GLY A 113 22.14 13.31 16.51
N LEU A 114 21.87 12.70 17.67
CA LEU A 114 21.79 11.24 17.82
C LEU A 114 20.63 10.66 17.03
N MET A 115 19.46 11.31 17.06
CA MET A 115 18.28 10.89 16.28
C MET A 115 18.60 10.81 14.80
N PHE A 116 19.24 11.83 14.23
CA PHE A 116 19.66 11.82 12.83
C PHE A 116 20.73 10.78 12.55
N LEU A 117 21.75 10.67 13.41
CA LEU A 117 22.84 9.71 13.25
C LEU A 117 22.34 8.27 13.15
N VAL A 118 21.32 7.93 13.94
CA VAL A 118 20.79 6.57 14.01
C VAL A 118 19.71 6.31 12.94
N THR A 119 18.92 7.32 12.57
CA THR A 119 17.85 7.16 11.57
C THR A 119 18.35 7.27 10.12
N MET A 120 19.34 8.15 9.86
CA MET A 120 19.86 8.41 8.51
C MET A 120 20.38 7.18 7.76
N PRO A 121 21.20 6.30 8.36
CA PRO A 121 21.72 5.13 7.65
C PRO A 121 20.59 4.25 7.08
N MET A 122 19.50 4.10 7.83
CA MET A 122 18.36 3.30 7.43
C MET A 122 17.58 3.94 6.27
N VAL A 123 17.38 5.26 6.34
CA VAL A 123 16.71 6.04 5.27
C VAL A 123 17.55 6.00 3.98
N ILE A 124 18.86 6.20 4.09
CA ILE A 124 19.79 6.16 2.95
C ILE A 124 19.80 4.77 2.31
N TRP A 125 19.88 3.70 3.10
CA TRP A 125 19.83 2.33 2.61
C TRP A 125 18.57 2.05 1.78
N LYS A 126 17.39 2.45 2.29
CA LYS A 126 16.12 2.32 1.56
C LYS A 126 16.08 3.18 0.31
N ALA A 127 16.61 4.40 0.36
CA ALA A 127 16.67 5.29 -0.80
C ALA A 127 17.56 4.72 -1.91
N ILE A 128 18.70 4.09 -1.56
CA ILE A 128 19.59 3.41 -2.51
C ILE A 128 18.85 2.27 -3.20
N GLY A 129 18.16 1.42 -2.42
CA GLY A 129 17.37 0.33 -2.98
C GLY A 129 16.29 0.82 -3.96
N GLN A 130 15.56 1.87 -3.61
CA GLN A 130 14.51 2.42 -4.46
C GLN A 130 15.10 3.00 -5.75
N ARG A 131 16.25 3.69 -5.65
CA ARG A 131 16.97 4.21 -6.83
C ARG A 131 17.41 3.07 -7.76
N HIS A 132 17.90 1.96 -7.21
CA HIS A 132 18.29 0.80 -8.00
C HIS A 132 17.09 0.19 -8.73
N LEU A 133 15.97 -0.01 -8.02
CA LEU A 133 14.72 -0.52 -8.60
C LEU A 133 14.19 0.40 -9.72
N ASN A 134 14.16 1.71 -9.49
CA ASN A 134 13.71 2.70 -10.47
C ASN A 134 14.59 2.70 -11.72
N ARG A 135 15.91 2.54 -11.58
CA ARG A 135 16.85 2.45 -12.71
C ARG A 135 16.56 1.21 -13.57
N THR A 136 16.30 0.06 -12.94
CA THR A 136 15.96 -1.17 -13.67
C THR A 136 14.66 -0.99 -14.45
N ILE A 137 13.63 -0.43 -13.82
CA ILE A 137 12.35 -0.16 -14.48
C ILE A 137 12.52 0.82 -15.65
N LEU A 138 13.28 1.90 -15.46
CA LEU A 138 13.54 2.88 -16.51
C LEU A 138 14.22 2.25 -17.73
N ARG A 139 15.16 1.31 -17.51
CA ARG A 139 15.81 0.57 -18.61
C ARG A 139 14.81 -0.28 -19.39
N TRP A 140 13.89 -0.95 -18.71
CA TRP A 140 12.82 -1.71 -19.38
C TRP A 140 11.91 -0.79 -20.18
N THR A 141 11.52 0.36 -19.63
CA THR A 141 10.72 1.36 -20.37
C THR A 141 11.46 1.83 -21.62
N GLN A 142 12.78 2.04 -21.54
CA GLN A 142 13.59 2.40 -22.71
C GLN A 142 13.65 1.28 -23.75
N GLN A 143 13.77 0.03 -23.33
CA GLN A 143 13.75 -1.15 -24.22
C GLN A 143 12.39 -1.32 -24.90
N ASP A 144 11.30 -1.16 -24.14
CA ASP A 144 9.92 -1.24 -24.67
C ASP A 144 9.64 -0.11 -25.67
N ASN A 145 10.17 1.09 -25.40
CA ASN A 145 10.06 2.22 -26.32
C ASN A 145 10.81 2.01 -27.65
N GLN A 146 11.83 1.14 -27.67
CA GLN A 146 12.61 0.84 -28.87
C GLN A 146 11.98 -0.30 -29.69
N SER A 147 11.28 -1.24 -29.04
CA SER A 147 10.71 -2.42 -29.69
C SER A 147 9.28 -2.21 -30.20
N GLN A 148 8.52 -1.29 -29.62
CA GLN A 148 7.10 -1.08 -29.97
C GLN A 148 6.89 -0.01 -31.06
N ILE A 149 5.90 -0.28 -31.91
CA ILE A 149 5.43 0.62 -32.97
C ILE A 149 4.94 1.94 -32.34
N PRO A 150 5.20 3.12 -32.95
CA PRO A 150 4.89 4.43 -32.36
C PRO A 150 3.43 4.68 -31.97
N SER A 151 2.47 3.94 -32.53
CA SER A 151 1.02 4.11 -32.31
C SER A 151 0.41 3.16 -31.28
N GLY A 152 1.16 2.17 -30.78
CA GLY A 152 0.68 1.24 -29.76
C GLY A 152 0.73 1.87 -28.37
N GLY A 153 -0.37 1.81 -27.63
CA GLY A 153 -0.39 2.21 -26.23
C GLY A 153 0.66 1.43 -25.42
N ARG A 154 1.28 2.07 -24.42
CA ARG A 154 2.41 1.50 -23.65
C ARG A 154 2.07 1.32 -22.18
N ALA A 155 2.33 0.13 -21.64
CA ALA A 155 2.21 -0.12 -20.21
C ALA A 155 3.38 0.54 -19.45
N THR A 156 3.06 1.44 -18.51
CA THR A 156 4.08 2.08 -17.67
C THR A 156 4.22 1.36 -16.34
N TRP A 157 5.45 0.97 -16.04
CA TRP A 157 5.77 0.23 -14.83
C TRP A 157 6.27 1.17 -13.74
N SER A 158 5.84 0.95 -12.51
CA SER A 158 6.37 1.60 -11.33
C SER A 158 6.33 0.61 -10.18
N ALA A 159 7.38 0.55 -9.36
CA ALA A 159 7.42 -0.34 -8.22
C ALA A 159 7.90 0.41 -6.99
N ARG A 160 7.32 0.07 -5.84
CA ARG A 160 7.69 0.60 -4.54
C ARG A 160 8.26 -0.51 -3.69
N LEU A 161 9.41 -0.21 -3.08
CA LEU A 161 9.99 -1.09 -2.06
C LEU A 161 9.05 -1.24 -0.87
N PRO A 162 9.22 -2.32 -0.09
CA PRO A 162 8.48 -2.51 1.13
C PRO A 162 8.73 -1.37 2.11
N ARG A 163 7.62 -0.87 2.67
CA ARG A 163 7.62 0.14 3.74
C ARG A 163 8.37 -0.42 4.96
N MET A 164 8.87 0.47 5.82
CA MET A 164 9.48 0.05 7.10
C MET A 164 8.58 -0.94 7.83
N PHE A 165 9.16 -2.07 8.25
CA PHE A 165 8.47 -3.17 8.94
C PHE A 165 7.43 -3.95 8.11
N SER A 166 7.29 -3.68 6.82
CA SER A 166 6.47 -4.44 5.89
C SER A 166 7.35 -5.22 4.93
N ASP A 167 6.89 -6.40 4.51
CA ASP A 167 7.54 -7.21 3.48
C ASP A 167 6.84 -7.08 2.12
N GLN A 168 5.76 -6.30 2.06
CA GLN A 168 4.94 -6.19 0.86
C GLN A 168 5.57 -5.22 -0.14
N ILE A 169 5.89 -5.76 -1.31
CA ILE A 169 6.32 -5.01 -2.50
C ILE A 169 5.07 -4.68 -3.31
N VAL A 170 4.94 -3.43 -3.75
CA VAL A 170 3.79 -3.01 -4.57
C VAL A 170 4.31 -2.58 -5.94
N VAL A 171 3.89 -3.29 -6.98
CA VAL A 171 4.13 -2.92 -8.37
C VAL A 171 2.84 -2.34 -8.93
N SER A 172 2.90 -1.12 -9.42
CA SER A 172 1.80 -0.45 -10.11
C SER A 172 2.10 -0.41 -11.59
N ILE A 173 1.18 -0.93 -12.39
CA ILE A 173 1.30 -0.97 -13.85
C ILE A 173 0.14 -0.15 -14.39
N THR A 174 0.44 0.94 -15.10
CA THR A 174 -0.59 1.79 -15.70
C THR A 174 -0.73 1.42 -17.16
N VAL A 175 -1.95 1.08 -17.55
CA VAL A 175 -2.32 0.71 -18.92
C VAL A 175 -2.91 1.94 -19.61
N PRO A 176 -2.61 2.20 -20.90
CA PRO A 176 -3.22 3.28 -21.66
C PRO A 176 -4.74 3.10 -21.76
N GLN A 177 -5.48 4.21 -21.81
CA GLN A 177 -6.95 4.20 -21.83
C GLN A 177 -7.48 3.44 -23.05
N GLY A 178 -8.37 2.45 -22.82
CA GLY A 178 -9.04 1.68 -23.88
C GLY A 178 -8.94 0.16 -23.75
N ALA A 179 -8.04 -0.37 -22.92
CA ALA A 179 -7.80 -1.81 -22.79
C ALA A 179 -8.34 -2.43 -21.48
N PHE A 180 -9.55 -2.03 -21.08
CA PHE A 180 -10.26 -2.74 -20.02
C PHE A 180 -11.15 -3.82 -20.63
N PRO A 181 -10.99 -5.09 -20.24
CA PRO A 181 -11.95 -6.11 -20.61
C PRO A 181 -13.32 -5.66 -20.14
N SER A 182 -14.31 -5.77 -21.02
CA SER A 182 -15.70 -5.65 -20.58
C SER A 182 -15.92 -6.65 -19.44
N LEU A 183 -16.80 -6.32 -18.48
CA LEU A 183 -17.22 -7.24 -17.41
C LEU A 183 -17.80 -8.57 -17.93
N PHE A 184 -18.05 -8.65 -19.24
CA PHE A 184 -18.60 -9.81 -19.95
C PHE A 184 -17.52 -10.61 -20.71
N HIS A 185 -16.24 -10.28 -20.58
CA HIS A 185 -15.18 -11.11 -21.12
C HIS A 185 -15.10 -12.40 -20.29
N PRO A 186 -14.97 -13.60 -20.89
CA PRO A 186 -14.87 -14.87 -20.15
C PRO A 186 -13.68 -14.91 -19.18
N ASP A 187 -12.65 -14.10 -19.45
CA ASP A 187 -11.48 -13.90 -18.59
C ASP A 187 -11.53 -12.63 -17.73
N ALA A 188 -12.65 -11.91 -17.68
CA ALA A 188 -12.79 -10.70 -16.86
C ALA A 188 -12.79 -11.03 -15.36
N TYR A 189 -12.24 -10.13 -14.55
CA TYR A 189 -12.36 -10.24 -13.10
C TYR A 189 -13.82 -10.06 -12.69
N LEU A 190 -14.47 -11.16 -12.35
CA LEU A 190 -15.81 -11.12 -11.79
C LEU A 190 -15.75 -10.54 -10.37
N PRO A 191 -16.65 -9.61 -10.00
CA PRO A 191 -16.80 -9.18 -8.63
C PRO A 191 -17.04 -10.38 -7.71
N SER A 192 -16.52 -10.35 -6.49
CA SER A 192 -16.55 -11.48 -5.56
C SER A 192 -17.92 -12.02 -5.17
N TYR A 193 -18.98 -11.24 -5.38
CA TYR A 193 -20.36 -11.66 -5.18
C TYR A 193 -20.92 -12.48 -6.36
N VAL A 194 -20.28 -12.41 -7.53
CA VAL A 194 -20.60 -13.26 -8.69
C VAL A 194 -19.79 -14.55 -8.53
N ARG A 195 -20.39 -15.55 -7.88
CA ARG A 195 -19.80 -16.89 -7.82
C ARG A 195 -19.63 -17.41 -9.24
N GLY A 196 -18.43 -17.90 -9.56
CA GLY A 196 -18.21 -18.63 -10.81
C GLY A 196 -19.19 -19.80 -10.92
N PRO A 197 -19.48 -20.27 -12.15
CA PRO A 197 -20.46 -21.33 -12.33
C PRO A 197 -20.06 -22.57 -11.52
N ILE A 198 -21.04 -23.15 -10.82
CA ILE A 198 -20.86 -24.23 -9.84
C ILE A 198 -20.60 -25.58 -10.56
N ASP A 199 -20.89 -25.63 -11.86
CA ASP A 199 -20.95 -26.84 -12.65
C ASP A 199 -19.59 -27.11 -13.33
N ALA A 200 -19.05 -28.31 -13.19
CA ALA A 200 -17.74 -28.70 -13.73
C ALA A 200 -17.61 -28.53 -15.26
N GLN A 201 -18.74 -28.58 -16.00
CA GLN A 201 -18.76 -28.33 -17.45
C GLN A 201 -18.66 -26.85 -17.80
N ALA A 202 -19.05 -25.96 -16.89
CA ALA A 202 -18.98 -24.52 -17.06
C ALA A 202 -17.63 -23.93 -16.61
N ALA A 203 -16.75 -24.74 -16.01
CA ALA A 203 -15.35 -24.40 -15.73
C ALA A 203 -14.59 -24.00 -17.00
N PHE A 204 -15.00 -24.52 -18.18
CA PHE A 204 -14.48 -24.12 -19.48
C PHE A 204 -14.62 -22.62 -19.76
N TYR A 205 -15.65 -21.97 -19.23
CA TYR A 205 -15.91 -20.54 -19.42
C TYR A 205 -15.25 -19.64 -18.36
N ASN A 206 -14.53 -20.23 -17.38
CA ASN A 206 -13.85 -19.48 -16.33
C ASN A 206 -12.51 -20.15 -15.97
N PRO A 207 -11.47 -19.98 -16.81
CA PRO A 207 -10.17 -20.66 -16.62
C PRO A 207 -9.40 -20.20 -15.37
N TYR A 208 -9.88 -19.15 -14.70
CA TYR A 208 -9.31 -18.66 -13.44
C TYR A 208 -9.97 -19.30 -12.20
N ALA A 209 -11.19 -19.85 -12.31
CA ALA A 209 -11.84 -20.60 -11.22
C ALA A 209 -11.15 -21.95 -10.97
N GLU A 210 -10.72 -22.65 -12.04
CA GLU A 210 -9.98 -23.91 -11.92
C GLU A 210 -8.56 -23.70 -11.36
N LYS A 211 -7.89 -22.61 -11.75
CA LYS A 211 -6.55 -22.26 -11.23
C LYS A 211 -6.56 -21.68 -9.82
N ALA A 212 -7.71 -21.24 -9.32
CA ALA A 212 -7.87 -20.80 -7.93
C ALA A 212 -7.65 -21.96 -6.92
N GLY A 213 -7.85 -23.22 -7.35
CA GLY A 213 -7.54 -24.42 -6.56
C GLY A 213 -6.04 -24.64 -6.29
N GLN A 214 -5.13 -24.00 -7.05
CA GLN A 214 -3.68 -24.09 -6.87
C GLN A 214 -3.08 -22.93 -6.04
N GLY A 215 -3.86 -22.35 -5.11
CA GLY A 215 -3.37 -21.36 -4.15
C GLY A 215 -3.58 -19.90 -4.54
N MET A 216 -4.43 -19.62 -5.54
CA MET A 216 -4.87 -18.26 -5.85
C MET A 216 -6.26 -18.03 -5.28
N ALA A 217 -6.40 -17.13 -4.31
CA ALA A 217 -7.72 -16.73 -3.84
C ALA A 217 -8.46 -15.94 -4.92
N PRO A 218 -9.77 -16.22 -5.16
CA PRO A 218 -10.60 -15.36 -5.98
C PRO A 218 -10.62 -13.94 -5.36
N MET A 219 -10.50 -12.95 -6.24
CA MET A 219 -10.29 -11.54 -5.88
C MET A 219 -11.51 -11.01 -5.12
N SER A 220 -11.47 -11.02 -3.77
CA SER A 220 -12.47 -10.35 -2.95
C SER A 220 -12.09 -8.89 -2.70
N THR A 221 -12.86 -8.01 -3.34
CA THR A 221 -13.09 -6.64 -2.90
C THR A 221 -13.37 -6.66 -1.39
N LEU A 222 -12.60 -5.86 -0.64
CA LEU A 222 -12.90 -5.55 0.74
C LEU A 222 -14.33 -4.99 0.82
N GLY A 223 -15.23 -5.65 1.57
CA GLY A 223 -16.54 -5.11 1.94
C GLY A 223 -17.77 -5.94 1.61
N SER A 224 -17.70 -7.27 1.53
CA SER A 224 -18.92 -8.09 1.54
C SER A 224 -19.52 -8.12 2.96
N VAL A 225 -20.45 -7.19 3.21
CA VAL A 225 -21.50 -7.41 4.21
C VAL A 225 -22.20 -8.71 3.81
N PRO A 226 -22.34 -9.71 4.69
CA PRO A 226 -23.10 -10.90 4.35
C PRO A 226 -24.58 -10.49 4.23
N LEU A 227 -25.04 -10.27 3.00
CA LEU A 227 -26.46 -10.42 2.69
C LEU A 227 -26.67 -11.90 2.37
N TYR A 228 -27.56 -12.52 3.14
CA TYR A 228 -28.02 -13.91 3.05
C TYR A 228 -27.13 -14.93 3.78
N ASP A 229 -27.44 -15.10 5.07
CA ASP A 229 -27.19 -16.34 5.79
C ASP A 229 -28.26 -17.36 5.36
N GLU A 230 -27.86 -18.36 4.57
CA GLU A 230 -28.72 -19.36 3.92
C GLU A 230 -29.04 -20.54 4.85
N ARG A 231 -29.09 -20.29 6.17
CA ARG A 231 -29.44 -21.29 7.18
C ARG A 231 -30.53 -20.81 8.10
N SER A 232 -31.72 -20.56 7.55
CA SER A 232 -32.98 -20.62 8.30
C SER A 232 -34.13 -20.79 7.32
N PRO A 233 -34.89 -21.91 7.34
CA PRO A 233 -36.18 -21.93 6.64
C PRO A 233 -37.08 -20.85 7.24
N PRO A 234 -37.96 -20.20 6.43
CA PRO A 234 -38.81 -19.14 6.92
C PRO A 234 -39.81 -19.71 7.94
N SER A 235 -39.56 -19.44 9.22
CA SER A 235 -40.57 -19.59 10.25
C SER A 235 -41.62 -18.51 10.04
N TYR A 236 -42.81 -18.90 9.60
CA TYR A 236 -43.99 -18.04 9.59
C TYR A 236 -44.38 -17.79 11.06
N GLY A 237 -43.80 -16.75 11.63
CA GLY A 237 -44.06 -16.27 12.98
C GLY A 237 -44.87 -14.98 12.91
N ASP A 238 -46.14 -15.16 13.24
CA ASP A 238 -47.18 -14.22 13.61
C ASP A 238 -46.74 -12.81 14.08
N GLU A 239 -47.33 -11.83 13.41
CA GLU A 239 -47.77 -10.50 13.84
C GLU A 239 -47.21 -9.75 15.08
N LYS A 240 -47.01 -8.45 14.81
CA LYS A 240 -47.07 -7.26 15.69
C LYS A 240 -45.85 -6.97 16.56
N HIS A 241 -44.99 -6.07 16.06
CA HIS A 241 -44.57 -4.90 16.84
C HIS A 241 -44.14 -3.72 15.94
N GLN A 242 -44.98 -2.68 15.99
CA GLN A 242 -44.69 -1.24 16.04
C GLN A 242 -43.66 -0.64 15.06
N PHE A 243 -44.23 -0.01 14.03
CA PHE A 243 -43.69 1.19 13.38
C PHE A 243 -43.44 2.29 14.42
N VAL A 244 -42.16 2.61 14.67
CA VAL A 244 -41.76 3.84 15.36
C VAL A 244 -40.53 4.43 14.66
N ASP A 245 -40.72 5.65 14.15
CA ASP A 245 -39.75 6.74 13.95
C ASP A 245 -38.61 6.61 12.92
N PHE A 246 -38.96 6.63 11.63
CA PHE A 246 -38.11 7.22 10.59
C PHE A 246 -38.45 8.70 10.37
N LYS A 247 -38.07 9.58 11.31
CA LYS A 247 -38.16 11.04 11.10
C LYS A 247 -37.18 11.86 11.92
N ARG A 248 -35.88 11.51 11.94
CA ARG A 248 -34.86 12.39 12.54
C ARG A 248 -33.42 12.15 12.05
N SER A 249 -33.13 12.43 10.78
CA SER A 249 -31.75 12.75 10.36
C SER A 249 -31.72 13.38 8.96
N SER A 250 -32.32 14.56 8.80
CA SER A 250 -32.27 15.32 7.54
C SER A 250 -32.06 16.83 7.75
N LYS A 251 -31.99 17.31 9.00
CA LYS A 251 -31.77 18.72 9.32
C LYS A 251 -30.31 19.08 9.61
N ASP A 252 -29.43 18.10 9.80
CA ASP A 252 -28.02 18.38 10.16
C ASP A 252 -27.07 18.47 8.94
N SER A 253 -27.51 18.12 7.73
CA SER A 253 -26.69 18.22 6.51
C SER A 253 -26.76 19.58 5.80
N LEU A 254 -27.71 20.45 6.17
CA LEU A 254 -27.91 21.75 5.51
C LEU A 254 -27.12 22.91 6.14
N ASN A 255 -26.56 22.73 7.34
CA ASN A 255 -25.80 23.77 8.04
C ASN A 255 -24.27 23.72 7.83
N SER A 256 -23.70 22.66 7.23
CA SER A 256 -22.25 22.60 7.00
C SER A 256 -21.80 23.22 5.66
N ILE A 257 -22.73 23.47 4.73
CA ILE A 257 -22.40 24.01 3.40
C ILE A 257 -22.28 25.54 3.42
N ARG A 258 -22.80 26.22 4.46
CA ARG A 258 -22.81 27.69 4.54
C ARG A 258 -21.55 28.31 5.18
N SER A 259 -20.57 27.50 5.60
CA SER A 259 -19.38 27.96 6.34
C SER A 259 -18.09 28.04 5.51
N SER A 260 -18.09 27.64 4.24
CA SER A 260 -16.86 27.59 3.41
C SER A 260 -16.66 28.78 2.47
N ASP A 261 -17.66 29.62 2.24
CA ASP A 261 -17.58 30.69 1.21
C ASP A 261 -17.04 32.04 1.69
N THR A 262 -16.85 32.27 2.99
CA THR A 262 -16.42 33.60 3.51
C THR A 262 -14.92 33.78 3.70
N ARG A 263 -14.06 32.81 3.33
CA ARG A 263 -12.60 32.88 3.60
C ARG A 263 -11.70 33.14 2.40
N VAL A 264 -12.25 33.29 1.18
CA VAL A 264 -11.43 33.47 -0.04
C VAL A 264 -11.31 34.93 -0.50
N GLN A 265 -12.10 35.87 0.03
CA GLN A 265 -12.10 37.27 -0.45
C GLN A 265 -11.18 38.26 0.30
N ARG A 266 -10.23 37.81 1.12
CA ARG A 266 -9.40 38.73 1.95
C ARG A 266 -7.89 38.59 1.78
N LYS A 267 -7.41 38.29 0.57
CA LYS A 267 -5.96 38.25 0.28
C LYS A 267 -5.48 39.00 -0.97
N ASN A 268 -6.33 39.76 -1.66
CA ASN A 268 -5.95 40.58 -2.83
C ASN A 268 -6.05 42.08 -2.59
N SER A 269 -5.65 42.57 -1.41
CA SER A 269 -5.48 44.01 -1.18
C SER A 269 -4.43 44.28 -0.11
N ARG A 270 -3.17 44.34 -0.56
CA ARG A 270 -1.99 45.05 0.03
C ARG A 270 -0.76 44.53 -0.73
N SER A 271 -0.31 45.30 -1.71
CA SER A 271 0.91 46.14 -1.66
C SER A 271 2.15 45.34 -2.00
#